data_AF-A0A537G330-F1
#
_entry.id   AF-A0A537G330-F1
#
_cell.length_a   1.000
_cell.length_b   1.000
_cell.length_c   1.000
_cell.angle_alpha   90.00
_cell.angle_beta   90.00
_cell.angle_gamma   90.00
#
_symmetry.space_group_name_H-M   'P 1'
#
loop_
_entity.id
_entity.type
_entity.pdbx_description
1 polymer ?
#
loop_
_entity_poly.entity_id
_entity_poly.type
_entity_poly.pdbx_seq_one_letter_code
_entity_poly.pdbx_strand_id
1 'polypeptide(L)' 'MPALRIGLPPGEKKALGCYVHRQKTIYISSQEYLYDPYVLIHEFYHHLRNVGGKHRGTERHAKQFALSFLSTT' A
#
# COMPACT_ATOMS: atom_id res chain seq x y z
N MET A 1 -9.41 0.80 9.03
CA MET A 1 -7.97 1.10 9.09
C MET A 1 -7.18 -0.19 8.94
N PRO A 2 -6.18 -0.25 8.06
CA PRO A 2 -5.35 -1.43 7.88
C PRO A 2 -4.29 -1.50 8.99
N ALA A 3 -3.91 -2.71 9.40
CA ALA A 3 -2.72 -2.92 10.21
C ALA A 3 -1.45 -2.68 9.39
N LEU A 4 -0.32 -2.44 10.06
CA LEU A 4 1.00 -2.26 9.44
C LEU A 4 1.95 -3.31 9.98
N ARG A 5 2.66 -4.00 9.08
CA ARG A 5 3.62 -5.06 9.45
C ARG A 5 4.88 -4.99 8.60
N ILE A 6 6.04 -5.21 9.23
CA ILE A 6 7.32 -5.37 8.54
C ILE A 6 7.48 -6.84 8.11
N GLY A 7 8.08 -7.05 6.95
CA GLY A 7 8.15 -8.32 6.23
C GLY A 7 7.05 -8.44 5.17
N LEU A 8 7.30 -9.19 4.11
CA LEU A 8 6.32 -9.48 3.06
C LEU A 8 5.57 -10.79 3.35
N PRO A 9 4.32 -10.94 2.87
CA PRO A 9 3.61 -12.21 2.95
C PRO A 9 4.34 -13.31 2.13
N PRO A 10 4.16 -14.59 2.47
CA PRO A 10 4.77 -15.68 1.73
C PRO A 10 4.48 -15.60 0.22
N GLY A 11 5.53 -15.76 -0.60
CA GLY A 11 5.44 -15.71 -2.06
C GLY A 11 5.76 -14.33 -2.67
N GLU A 12 5.62 -13.24 -1.90
CA GLU A 12 5.98 -11.90 -2.35
C GLU A 12 7.38 -11.56 -1.86
N LYS A 13 8.39 -11.62 -2.75
CA LYS A 13 9.80 -11.38 -2.37
C LYS A 13 10.40 -10.09 -2.91
N LYS A 14 9.71 -9.43 -3.85
CA LYS A 14 10.26 -8.29 -4.61
C LYS A 14 9.53 -6.97 -4.42
N ALA A 15 8.37 -6.97 -3.77
CA ALA A 15 7.59 -5.77 -3.55
C ALA A 15 8.18 -4.91 -2.42
N LEU A 16 8.04 -3.58 -2.51
CA LEU A 16 8.41 -2.68 -1.41
C LEU A 16 7.34 -2.69 -0.31
N GLY A 17 6.08 -2.79 -0.71
CA GLY A 17 4.93 -2.98 0.14
C GLY A 17 3.86 -3.81 -0.56
N CYS A 18 2.88 -4.30 0.21
CA CYS A 18 1.74 -5.02 -0.31
C CYS A 18 0.55 -4.94 0.65
N TYR A 19 -0.59 -4.44 0.17
CA TYR A 19 -1.86 -4.53 0.86
C TYR A 19 -2.53 -5.88 0.63
N VAL A 20 -2.73 -6.64 1.70
CA VAL A 20 -3.42 -7.92 1.68
C VAL A 20 -4.86 -7.75 2.19
N HIS A 21 -5.81 -7.72 1.27
CA HIS A 21 -7.22 -7.44 1.57
C HIS A 21 -7.85 -8.37 2.63
N ARG A 22 -7.53 -9.68 2.58
CA ARG A 22 -8.11 -10.68 3.52
C ARG A 22 -7.66 -10.42 4.95
N GLN A 23 -6.48 -9.86 5.12
CA GLN A 23 -5.85 -9.61 6.40
C GLN A 23 -6.05 -8.15 6.85
N LYS A 24 -6.50 -7.29 5.94
CA LYS A 24 -6.59 -5.83 6.13
C LYS A 24 -5.26 -5.28 6.65
N THR A 25 -4.16 -5.69 6.02
CA THR A 25 -2.79 -5.37 6.46
C THR A 25 -1.99 -4.85 5.30
N ILE A 26 -1.26 -3.76 5.53
CA ILE A 26 -0.16 -3.31 4.69
C ILE A 26 1.11 -3.98 5.22
N TYR A 27 1.70 -4.80 4.38
CA TYR A 27 3.02 -5.38 4.60
C TYR A 27 4.06 -4.50 3.95
N ILE A 28 5.17 -4.25 4.63
CA ILE A 28 6.30 -3.45 4.12
C ILE A 28 7.55 -4.30 4.20
N SER A 29 8.36 -4.32 3.14
CA SER A 29 9.49 -5.26 3.05
C SER A 29 10.61 -5.00 4.05
N SER A 30 10.83 -3.75 4.45
CA SER A 30 11.86 -3.36 5.41
C SER A 30 11.46 -2.13 6.24
N GLN A 31 12.21 -1.85 7.30
CA GLN A 31 12.02 -0.64 8.08
C GLN A 31 12.33 0.64 7.28
N GLU A 32 13.21 0.59 6.28
CA GLU A 32 13.51 1.73 5.40
C GLU A 32 12.25 2.18 4.64
N TYR A 33 11.57 1.24 3.98
CA TYR A 33 10.34 1.52 3.22
C TYR A 33 9.13 1.84 4.10
N LEU A 34 9.22 1.61 5.42
CA LEU A 34 8.21 2.05 6.37
C LEU A 34 8.18 3.58 6.47
N TYR A 35 9.33 4.23 6.26
CA TYR A 35 9.45 5.69 6.28
C TYR A 35 9.35 6.32 4.88
N ASP A 36 9.12 5.50 3.84
CA ASP A 36 8.82 6.00 2.51
C ASP A 36 7.33 6.36 2.42
N PRO A 37 6.96 7.65 2.39
CA PRO A 37 5.56 8.05 2.35
C PRO A 37 4.87 7.60 1.06
N TYR A 38 5.60 7.52 -0.06
CA TYR A 38 5.03 7.06 -1.33
C TYR A 38 4.55 5.63 -1.22
N VAL A 39 5.38 4.72 -0.67
CA VAL A 39 5.03 3.30 -0.51
C VAL A 39 3.81 3.13 0.40
N LEU A 40 3.78 3.82 1.55
CA LEU A 40 2.65 3.74 2.46
C LEU A 40 1.34 4.24 1.83
N ILE A 41 1.38 5.39 1.15
CA ILE A 41 0.19 5.97 0.53
C ILE A 41 -0.30 5.10 -0.64
N HIS A 42 0.62 4.51 -1.42
CA HIS A 42 0.30 3.58 -2.50
C HIS A 42 -0.47 2.37 -1.98
N GLU A 43 0.02 1.72 -0.92
CA GLU A 43 -0.66 0.56 -0.33
C GLU A 43 -1.94 0.94 0.42
N PHE A 44 -1.97 2.12 1.04
CA PHE A 44 -3.17 2.64 1.68
C PHE A 44 -4.28 2.94 0.67
N TYR A 45 -3.94 3.41 -0.54
CA TYR A 45 -4.90 3.55 -1.62
C TYR A 45 -5.58 2.22 -1.97
N HIS A 46 -4.82 1.11 -2.03
CA HIS A 46 -5.39 -0.21 -2.25
C HIS A 46 -6.38 -0.62 -1.14
N HIS A 47 -6.10 -0.25 0.11
CA HIS A 47 -7.05 -0.39 1.21
C HIS A 47 -8.33 0.43 0.97
N LEU A 48 -8.20 1.73 0.69
CA LEU A 48 -9.34 2.62 0.46
C LEU A 48 -10.24 2.12 -0.68
N ARG A 49 -9.64 1.66 -1.78
CA ARG A 49 -10.39 1.11 -2.91
C ARG A 49 -11.16 -0.14 -2.54
N ASN A 50 -10.52 -1.05 -1.80
CA ASN A 50 -11.14 -2.29 -1.35
C ASN A 50 -12.30 -2.06 -0.38
N VAL A 51 -12.16 -1.16 0.61
CA VAL A 51 -13.22 -0.87 1.57
C VAL A 51 -14.33 0.00 0.99
N GLY A 52 -14.04 0.84 0.01
CA GLY A 52 -15.01 1.68 -0.68
C GLY A 52 -15.90 0.94 -1.70
N GLY A 53 -15.92 -0.40 -1.66
CA GLY A 53 -16.75 -1.23 -2.55
C GLY A 53 -16.34 -1.18 -4.03
N LYS A 54 -15.22 -0.52 -4.36
CA LYS A 54 -14.68 -0.51 -5.71
C LYS A 54 -13.82 -1.76 -5.89
N HIS A 55 -13.84 -2.35 -7.09
CA HIS A 55 -12.88 -3.41 -7.44
C HIS A 55 -11.44 -2.97 -7.16
N ARG A 56 -10.54 -3.96 -6.99
CA ARG A 56 -9.10 -3.78 -6.68
C ARG A 56 -8.54 -2.57 -7.42
N GLY A 57 -7.92 -1.65 -6.66
CA GLY A 57 -7.20 -0.53 -7.23
C GLY A 57 -6.17 -1.03 -8.23
N THR A 58 -5.99 -0.32 -9.34
CA THR A 58 -4.90 -0.63 -10.28
C THR A 58 -3.63 0.04 -9.80
N GLU A 59 -2.47 -0.56 -10.09
CA GLU A 59 -1.17 0.02 -9.77
C GLU A 59 -1.01 1.45 -10.31
N ARG A 60 -1.55 1.72 -11.51
CA ARG A 60 -1.53 3.06 -12.12
C ARG A 60 -2.25 4.09 -11.26
N HIS A 61 -3.44 3.77 -10.75
CA HIS A 61 -4.20 4.72 -9.94
C HIS A 61 -3.60 4.87 -8.54
N ALA A 62 -3.03 3.80 -7.97
CA ALA A 62 -2.32 3.86 -6.69
C ALA A 62 -1.11 4.80 -6.79
N LYS A 63 -0.30 4.63 -7.83
CA LYS A 63 0.82 5.52 -8.15
C LYS A 63 0.36 6.97 -8.30
N GLN A 64 -0.67 7.23 -9.12
CA GLN A 64 -1.17 8.59 -9.35
C GLN A 64 -1.67 9.21 -8.05
N PHE A 65 -2.43 8.46 -7.24
CA PHE A 65 -2.91 8.92 -5.95
C PHE A 65 -1.77 9.29 -5.01
N ALA A 66 -0.75 8.44 -4.88
CA ALA A 66 0.40 8.69 -4.01
C ALA A 66 1.20 9.93 -4.45
N LEU A 67 1.48 10.06 -5.75
CA LEU A 67 2.18 11.23 -6.28
C LEU A 67 1.38 12.53 -6.10
N SER A 68 0.09 12.51 -6.40
CA SER A 68 -0.77 13.70 -6.21
C SER A 68 -0.91 14.09 -4.74
N PHE A 69 -1.01 13.11 -3.84
CA PHE A 69 -1.05 13.39 -2.40
C PHE A 69 0.24 14.05 -1.93
N LEU A 70 1.40 13.53 -2.36
CA LEU A 70 2.71 14.06 -1.95
C LEU A 70 3.05 15.40 -2.58
N SER A 71 2.60 15.66 -3.82
CA SER A 71 2.81 16.94 -4.49
C SER A 71 1.99 18.09 -3.89
N THR A 72 1.09 17.80 -2.95
CA THR A 72 0.25 18.81 -2.28
C THR A 72 0.92 19.37 -1.01
N THR A 73 2.21 19.07 -0.81
CA THR A 73 3.06 19.61 0.28
C THR A 73 3.94 20.73 -0.27
#